data_AF-A0A1F3Z5M9-F1
#
_entry.id   AF-A0A1F3Z5M9-F1
#
_cell.length_a   1.000
_cell.length_b   1.000
_cell.length_c   1.000
_cell.angle_alpha   90.00
_cell.angle_beta   90.00
_cell.angle_gamma   90.00
#
_symmetry.space_group_name_H-M   'P 1'
#
loop_
_entity.id
_entity.type
_entity.pdbx_description
1 polymer ?
#
loop_
_entity_poly.entity_id
_entity_poly.type
_entity_poly.pdbx_seq_one_letter_code
_entity_poly.pdbx_strand_id
1 'polypeptide(L)'
;MSKRRFEMYHYRQALVRMRQGDSDRDIARSRLIGRKKAAHLRVLAAAHGWLSAETALPDDAQLAEVFTSSTALPASCVSTLEPWRAEIATWLDAGISGVRIHQALKERHGYTGSYSSVYRMLAGIGAARLPEVPMRLTFKPAEAAQVDFGAGPVITDVLSGEIFKTWFFVMTLCHSRHQYVEFVTDQTVATWLACHRRAFEWFNGVPGRLIIDNPKCAIVRACIYEPEVQRAYAECAEGYGFKIDPCPPRDPQKKGIVESGVKYVKRNFLPLREFRGLEDVNRQVREWVMSEAGNRIHGTTRIPPLTLFAEVERALLSPLPDVPPELAVWAKVKVHRDAHVQFDKCFYSAPFKLAGQALWLKATGNMVWLYRAHELVATHARRTHPGSRATASDHLPPEALAWNLQDVQWCLKQAEQVGPACLTLVRALFADRVLIKLRAVQGVLRLSKTYGAPRLEAACARANRFGTQSLRAVKSMLAKGLDQQAELPAFDSLAATYTTGGRFCRDTQTLLTH
;
A
#
# COMPACT_ATOMS: atom_id res chain seq x y z
N MET A 1 -62.50 12.12 -3.35
CA MET A 1 -61.67 12.26 -2.12
C MET A 1 -61.63 10.95 -1.32
N SER A 2 -61.03 9.87 -1.85
CA SER A 2 -61.38 8.51 -1.41
C SER A 2 -60.40 7.76 -0.49
N LYS A 3 -59.24 8.30 -0.09
CA LYS A 3 -58.32 7.60 0.83
C LYS A 3 -57.55 8.53 1.77
N ARG A 4 -58.23 9.39 2.54
CA ARG A 4 -57.58 10.09 3.66
C ARG A 4 -57.38 9.09 4.80
N ARG A 5 -56.11 8.82 5.14
CA ARG A 5 -55.74 8.11 6.38
C ARG A 5 -55.97 9.06 7.55
N PHE A 6 -56.61 8.57 8.61
CA PHE A 6 -56.84 9.33 9.84
C PHE A 6 -55.86 8.78 10.89
N GLU A 7 -55.10 9.66 11.50
CA GLU A 7 -54.16 9.34 12.58
C GLU A 7 -54.86 9.30 13.94
N MET A 8 -54.23 8.73 14.97
CA MET A 8 -54.83 8.52 16.29
C MET A 8 -55.33 9.83 16.93
N TYR A 9 -54.62 10.95 16.72
CA TYR A 9 -55.06 12.26 17.21
C TYR A 9 -56.42 12.69 16.64
N HIS A 10 -56.77 12.29 15.41
CA HIS A 10 -58.06 12.63 14.81
C HIS A 10 -59.20 11.89 15.52
N TYR A 11 -58.99 10.63 15.91
CA TYR A 11 -59.97 9.85 16.67
C TYR A 11 -60.16 10.42 18.07
N ARG A 12 -59.06 10.79 18.75
CA ARG A 12 -59.11 11.43 20.07
C ARG A 12 -59.82 12.78 20.03
N GLN A 13 -59.52 13.64 19.06
CA GLN A 13 -60.22 14.92 18.90
C GLN A 13 -61.69 14.74 18.55
N ALA A 14 -62.04 13.74 17.73
CA ALA A 14 -63.44 13.42 17.45
C ALA A 14 -64.17 12.95 18.72
N LEU A 15 -63.55 12.13 19.57
CA LEU A 15 -64.11 11.72 20.87
C LEU A 15 -64.34 12.90 21.82
N VAL A 16 -63.37 13.81 21.92
CA VAL A 16 -63.51 15.04 22.72
C VAL A 16 -64.69 15.86 22.25
N ARG A 17 -64.84 16.04 20.93
CA ARG A 17 -65.97 16.75 20.33
C ARG A 17 -67.30 16.04 20.55
N MET A 18 -67.31 14.71 20.48
CA MET A 18 -68.52 13.91 20.81
C MET A 18 -68.94 14.11 22.27
N ARG A 19 -67.99 14.20 23.22
CA ARG A 19 -68.28 14.53 24.64
C ARG A 19 -68.83 15.94 24.82
N GLN A 20 -68.34 16.88 24.01
CA GLN A 20 -68.79 18.28 24.01
C GLN A 20 -70.17 18.47 23.35
N GLY A 21 -70.76 17.42 22.79
CA GLY A 21 -72.11 17.46 22.21
C GLY A 21 -72.16 17.66 20.69
N ASP A 22 -71.02 17.71 20.00
CA ASP A 22 -70.99 17.84 18.54
C ASP A 22 -71.67 16.64 17.86
N SER A 23 -72.50 16.91 16.84
CA SER A 23 -73.09 15.86 16.01
C SER A 23 -72.08 15.26 15.02
N ASP A 24 -72.35 14.07 14.50
CA ASP A 24 -71.49 13.46 13.47
C ASP A 24 -71.40 14.32 12.19
N ARG A 25 -72.40 15.18 11.97
CA ARG A 25 -72.41 16.14 10.85
C ARG A 25 -71.46 17.30 11.10
N ASP A 26 -71.33 17.76 12.34
CA ASP A 26 -70.44 18.87 12.72
C ASP A 26 -68.97 18.42 12.76
N ILE A 27 -68.73 17.19 13.24
CA ILE A 27 -67.41 16.53 13.18
C ILE A 27 -66.99 16.29 11.71
N ALA A 28 -67.94 15.95 10.82
CA ALA A 28 -67.65 15.81 9.40
C ALA A 28 -67.43 17.17 8.70
N ARG A 29 -68.22 18.19 9.05
CA ARG A 29 -68.11 19.56 8.49
C ARG A 29 -66.77 20.20 8.82
N SER A 30 -66.25 19.94 10.01
CA SER A 30 -64.92 20.37 10.46
C SER A 30 -63.75 19.60 9.81
N ARG A 31 -64.05 18.65 8.91
CA ARG A 31 -63.06 17.85 8.15
C ARG A 31 -62.12 17.03 9.05
N LEU A 32 -62.51 16.75 10.30
CA LEU A 32 -61.75 15.89 11.21
C LEU A 32 -61.84 14.42 10.80
N ILE A 33 -63.07 13.89 10.73
CA ILE A 33 -63.36 12.50 10.34
C ILE A 33 -64.61 12.49 9.46
N GLY A 34 -64.66 11.61 8.46
CA GLY A 34 -65.85 11.48 7.62
C GLY A 34 -67.08 10.99 8.40
N ARG A 35 -68.27 11.49 8.08
CA ARG A 35 -69.53 11.23 8.81
C ARG A 35 -69.76 9.74 9.15
N LYS A 36 -69.58 8.83 8.20
CA LYS A 36 -69.76 7.37 8.42
C LYS A 36 -68.78 6.80 9.46
N LYS A 37 -67.53 7.28 9.45
CA LYS A 37 -66.51 6.89 10.44
C LYS A 37 -66.75 7.53 11.80
N ALA A 38 -67.24 8.77 11.84
CA ALA A 38 -67.64 9.43 13.09
C ALA A 38 -68.83 8.70 13.75
N ALA A 39 -69.83 8.29 12.97
CA ALA A 39 -70.94 7.47 13.46
C ALA A 39 -70.44 6.13 14.03
N HIS A 40 -69.58 5.42 13.30
CA HIS A 40 -68.97 4.17 13.78
C HIS A 40 -68.16 4.37 15.06
N LEU A 41 -67.35 5.43 15.13
CA LEU A 41 -66.59 5.80 16.32
C LEU A 41 -67.50 6.08 17.51
N ARG A 42 -68.64 6.75 17.32
CA ARG A 42 -69.60 7.04 18.39
C ARG A 42 -70.21 5.77 18.96
N VAL A 43 -70.52 4.78 18.12
CA VAL A 43 -71.02 3.46 18.57
C VAL A 43 -69.96 2.74 19.41
N LEU A 44 -68.72 2.69 18.92
CA LEU A 44 -67.60 2.08 19.66
C LEU A 44 -67.34 2.82 20.98
N ALA A 45 -67.34 4.15 20.95
CA ALA A 45 -67.14 4.99 22.14
C ALA A 45 -68.24 4.81 23.19
N ALA A 46 -69.49 4.62 22.76
CA ALA A 46 -70.59 4.31 23.67
C ALA A 46 -70.42 2.92 24.31
N ALA A 47 -70.06 1.91 23.52
CA ALA A 47 -69.84 0.54 24.00
C ALA A 47 -68.69 0.45 25.02
N HIS A 48 -67.64 1.25 24.87
CA HIS A 48 -66.51 1.33 25.80
C HIS A 48 -66.66 2.41 26.89
N GLY A 49 -67.80 3.10 26.98
CA GLY A 49 -68.05 4.13 28.00
C GLY A 49 -67.21 5.41 27.85
N TRP A 50 -66.58 5.63 26.69
CA TRP A 50 -65.69 6.76 26.40
C TRP A 50 -66.43 8.08 26.16
N LEU A 51 -67.76 8.08 26.08
CA LEU A 51 -68.58 9.29 25.91
C LEU A 51 -68.97 9.94 27.24
N SER A 52 -68.81 9.25 28.37
CA SER A 52 -69.07 9.84 29.69
C SER A 52 -67.96 10.83 30.07
N ALA A 53 -68.35 11.94 30.72
CA ALA A 53 -67.42 12.92 31.26
C ALA A 53 -66.64 12.39 32.48
N GLU A 54 -67.20 11.38 33.18
CA GLU A 54 -66.61 10.76 34.38
C GLU A 54 -65.51 9.74 34.03
N THR A 55 -65.55 9.18 32.82
CA THR A 55 -64.54 8.23 32.35
C THR A 55 -63.36 9.00 31.73
N ALA A 56 -62.13 8.64 32.07
CA ALA A 56 -60.96 9.17 31.37
C ALA A 56 -61.05 8.90 29.86
N LEU A 57 -60.54 9.82 29.04
CA LEU A 57 -60.40 9.56 27.60
C LEU A 57 -59.43 8.39 27.39
N PRO A 58 -59.68 7.51 26.40
CA PRO A 58 -58.77 6.42 26.12
C PRO A 58 -57.41 6.97 25.68
N ASP A 59 -56.35 6.29 26.10
CA ASP A 59 -55.01 6.58 25.61
C ASP A 59 -54.80 6.06 24.18
N ASP A 60 -53.68 6.43 23.57
CA ASP A 60 -53.39 6.06 22.19
C ASP A 60 -53.21 4.53 22.03
N ALA A 61 -52.86 3.81 23.09
CA ALA A 61 -52.71 2.34 23.07
C ALA A 61 -54.08 1.63 23.08
N GLN A 62 -55.02 2.10 23.89
CA GLN A 62 -56.40 1.62 23.95
C GLN A 62 -57.15 1.91 22.66
N LEU A 63 -56.97 3.10 22.08
CA LEU A 63 -57.50 3.42 20.76
C LEU A 63 -56.89 2.51 19.68
N ALA A 64 -55.57 2.29 19.73
CA ALA A 64 -54.91 1.38 18.80
C ALA A 64 -55.45 -0.05 18.93
N GLU A 65 -55.64 -0.59 20.12
CA GLU A 65 -56.19 -1.95 20.30
C GLU A 65 -57.57 -2.10 19.64
N VAL A 66 -58.48 -1.16 19.87
CA VAL A 66 -59.86 -1.19 19.36
C VAL A 66 -59.92 -0.96 17.84
N PHE A 67 -59.01 -0.16 17.27
CA PHE A 67 -58.97 0.08 15.82
C PHE A 67 -58.05 -0.87 15.04
N THR A 68 -57.16 -1.58 15.73
CA THR A 68 -56.23 -2.56 15.13
C THR A 68 -56.78 -3.97 15.23
N SER A 69 -57.87 -4.21 15.99
CA SER A 69 -58.60 -5.48 15.98
C SER A 69 -59.05 -5.79 14.54
N SER A 70 -58.26 -6.64 13.91
CA SER A 70 -58.29 -6.99 12.51
C SER A 70 -59.65 -7.53 12.08
N THR A 71 -60.34 -6.81 11.21
CA THR A 71 -61.24 -7.47 10.24
C THR A 71 -60.34 -8.32 9.35
N ALA A 72 -60.44 -9.65 9.47
CA ALA A 72 -59.81 -10.59 8.56
C ALA A 72 -60.00 -10.09 7.11
N LEU A 73 -58.91 -10.00 6.35
CA LEU A 73 -58.99 -9.57 4.96
C LEU A 73 -60.00 -10.47 4.23
N PRO A 74 -60.89 -9.91 3.37
CA PRO A 74 -61.78 -10.73 2.56
C PRO A 74 -60.96 -11.80 1.81
N ALA A 75 -61.48 -13.02 1.66
CA ALA A 75 -60.76 -14.11 1.02
C ALA A 75 -60.23 -13.76 -0.39
N SER A 76 -60.88 -12.82 -1.09
CA SER A 76 -60.45 -12.27 -2.39
C SER A 76 -59.17 -11.41 -2.34
N CYS A 77 -58.69 -11.06 -1.14
CA CYS A 77 -57.47 -10.28 -0.91
C CYS A 77 -56.28 -11.15 -0.48
N VAL A 78 -56.48 -12.45 -0.30
CA VAL A 78 -55.39 -13.40 -0.01
C VAL A 78 -54.65 -13.70 -1.31
N SER A 79 -53.32 -13.57 -1.28
CA SER A 79 -52.48 -13.83 -2.45
C SER A 79 -52.58 -15.30 -2.88
N THR A 80 -52.65 -15.55 -4.18
CA THR A 80 -52.52 -16.93 -4.73
C THR A 80 -51.16 -17.55 -4.45
N LEU A 81 -50.18 -16.76 -4.01
CA LEU A 81 -48.85 -17.22 -3.61
C LEU A 81 -48.73 -17.57 -2.13
N GLU A 82 -49.78 -17.37 -1.32
CA GLU A 82 -49.77 -17.63 0.12
C GLU A 82 -49.31 -19.04 0.50
N PRO A 83 -49.70 -20.12 -0.22
CA PRO A 83 -49.25 -21.48 0.09
C PRO A 83 -47.72 -21.66 0.03
N TRP A 84 -47.03 -20.88 -0.79
CA TRP A 84 -45.57 -20.98 -0.98
C TRP A 84 -44.79 -19.87 -0.26
N ARG A 85 -45.42 -19.10 0.63
CA ARG A 85 -44.78 -17.97 1.33
C ARG A 85 -43.49 -18.38 2.04
N ALA A 86 -43.47 -19.52 2.73
CA ALA A 86 -42.30 -19.99 3.48
C ALA A 86 -41.12 -20.34 2.56
N GLU A 87 -41.40 -20.97 1.43
CA GLU A 87 -40.38 -21.33 0.44
C GLU A 87 -39.84 -20.07 -0.27
N ILE A 88 -40.72 -19.13 -0.63
CA ILE A 88 -40.34 -17.83 -1.20
C ILE A 88 -39.46 -17.04 -0.21
N ALA A 89 -39.77 -17.07 1.09
CA ALA A 89 -38.95 -16.42 2.12
C ALA A 89 -37.54 -17.04 2.20
N THR A 90 -37.45 -18.37 2.13
CA THR A 90 -36.16 -19.08 2.12
C THR A 90 -35.31 -18.71 0.90
N TRP A 91 -35.91 -18.61 -0.28
CA TRP A 91 -35.21 -18.17 -1.49
C TRP A 91 -34.77 -16.71 -1.43
N LEU A 92 -35.58 -15.85 -0.81
CA LEU A 92 -35.22 -14.46 -0.56
C LEU A 92 -34.02 -14.36 0.39
N ASP A 93 -33.95 -15.20 1.44
CA ASP A 93 -32.81 -15.26 2.37
C ASP A 93 -31.54 -15.80 1.72
N ALA A 94 -31.68 -16.71 0.76
CA ALA A 94 -30.57 -17.16 -0.08
C ALA A 94 -30.11 -16.12 -1.13
N GLY A 95 -30.71 -14.94 -1.18
CA GLY A 95 -30.35 -13.87 -2.10
C GLY A 95 -30.75 -14.13 -3.56
N ILE A 96 -31.70 -15.04 -3.80
CA ILE A 96 -32.16 -15.39 -5.14
C ILE A 96 -32.98 -14.22 -5.72
N SER A 97 -32.73 -13.87 -6.98
CA SER A 97 -33.44 -12.78 -7.63
C SER A 97 -34.95 -13.06 -7.76
N GLY A 98 -35.78 -12.04 -7.59
CA GLY A 98 -37.24 -12.18 -7.70
C GLY A 98 -37.70 -12.76 -9.05
N VAL A 99 -36.97 -12.47 -10.12
CA VAL A 99 -37.23 -13.03 -11.46
C VAL A 99 -37.00 -14.54 -11.46
N ARG A 100 -35.91 -15.02 -10.85
CA ARG A 100 -35.65 -16.46 -10.73
C ARG A 100 -36.65 -17.15 -9.81
N ILE A 101 -37.07 -16.48 -8.74
CA ILE A 101 -38.16 -16.97 -7.86
C ILE A 101 -39.45 -17.17 -8.66
N HIS A 102 -39.83 -16.22 -9.52
CA HIS A 102 -41.02 -16.34 -10.37
C HIS A 102 -40.91 -17.50 -11.38
N GLN A 103 -39.75 -17.71 -11.99
CA GLN A 103 -39.50 -18.85 -12.87
C GLN A 103 -39.56 -20.18 -12.11
N ALA A 104 -38.94 -20.26 -10.93
CA ALA A 104 -38.97 -21.46 -10.09
C ALA A 104 -40.40 -21.82 -9.66
N LEU A 105 -41.24 -20.82 -9.34
CA LEU A 105 -42.66 -21.03 -9.04
C LEU A 105 -43.45 -21.58 -10.23
N LYS A 106 -43.12 -21.16 -11.45
CA LYS A 106 -43.71 -21.72 -12.69
C LYS A 106 -43.28 -23.17 -12.92
N GLU A 107 -41.98 -23.43 -12.83
CA GLU A 107 -41.38 -24.74 -13.10
C GLU A 107 -41.81 -25.81 -12.09
N ARG A 108 -41.82 -25.46 -10.79
CA ARG A 108 -42.02 -26.42 -9.69
C ARG A 108 -43.47 -26.56 -9.24
N HIS A 109 -44.25 -25.48 -9.33
CA HIS A 109 -45.59 -25.42 -8.77
C HIS A 109 -46.66 -25.02 -9.78
N GLY A 110 -46.30 -24.90 -11.06
CA GLY A 110 -47.25 -24.54 -12.12
C GLY A 110 -47.88 -23.15 -11.96
N TYR A 111 -47.20 -22.22 -11.27
CA TYR A 111 -47.77 -20.91 -10.97
C TYR A 111 -48.05 -20.09 -12.23
N THR A 112 -49.32 -19.78 -12.52
CA THR A 112 -49.75 -19.04 -13.72
C THR A 112 -49.81 -17.52 -13.54
N GLY A 113 -49.54 -17.01 -12.34
CA GLY A 113 -49.66 -15.58 -12.04
C GLY A 113 -48.48 -14.73 -12.52
N SER A 114 -48.65 -13.41 -12.41
CA SER A 114 -47.68 -12.42 -12.88
C SER A 114 -46.52 -12.21 -11.91
N TYR A 115 -45.39 -11.74 -12.44
CA TYR A 115 -44.23 -11.32 -11.64
C TYR A 115 -44.60 -10.27 -10.59
N SER A 116 -45.54 -9.37 -10.89
CA SER A 116 -46.00 -8.34 -9.96
C SER A 116 -46.62 -8.91 -8.68
N SER A 117 -47.22 -10.10 -8.72
CA SER A 117 -47.71 -10.79 -7.51
C SER A 117 -46.57 -11.34 -6.66
N VAL A 118 -45.52 -11.87 -7.30
CA VAL A 118 -44.27 -12.29 -6.63
C VAL A 118 -43.58 -11.08 -6.02
N TYR A 119 -43.44 -9.98 -6.76
CA TYR A 119 -42.86 -8.74 -6.26
C TYR A 119 -43.60 -8.20 -5.02
N ARG A 120 -44.95 -8.19 -5.05
CA ARG A 120 -45.76 -7.79 -3.88
C ARG A 120 -45.57 -8.74 -2.69
N MET A 121 -45.47 -10.04 -2.93
CA MET A 121 -45.18 -11.03 -1.88
C MET A 121 -43.80 -10.81 -1.27
N LEU A 122 -42.76 -10.62 -2.09
CA LEU A 122 -41.39 -10.33 -1.65
C LEU A 122 -41.33 -9.02 -0.86
N ALA A 123 -41.99 -7.97 -1.35
CA ALA A 123 -42.09 -6.69 -0.64
C ALA A 123 -42.82 -6.84 0.70
N GLY A 124 -43.89 -7.64 0.75
CA GLY A 124 -44.61 -7.94 1.99
C GLY A 124 -43.79 -8.74 3.00
N ILE A 125 -43.07 -9.76 2.54
CA ILE A 125 -42.13 -10.55 3.37
C ILE A 125 -41.01 -9.64 3.88
N GLY A 126 -40.45 -8.78 3.01
CA GLY A 126 -39.41 -7.81 3.39
C GLY A 126 -39.91 -6.77 4.40
N ALA A 127 -41.12 -6.25 4.23
CA ALA A 127 -41.73 -5.27 5.14
C ALA A 127 -42.09 -5.85 6.51
N ALA A 128 -42.32 -7.18 6.60
CA ALA A 128 -42.53 -7.87 7.86
C ALA A 128 -41.23 -8.18 8.62
N ARG A 129 -40.06 -8.04 7.97
CA ARG A 129 -38.78 -8.16 8.66
C ARG A 129 -38.59 -6.95 9.56
N LEU A 130 -38.11 -7.21 10.77
CA LEU A 130 -37.62 -6.12 11.61
C LEU A 130 -36.50 -5.40 10.83
N PRO A 131 -36.53 -4.06 10.77
CA PRO A 131 -35.45 -3.33 10.14
C PRO A 131 -34.15 -3.64 10.89
N GLU A 132 -33.07 -3.91 10.16
CA GLU A 132 -31.74 -3.89 10.76
C GLU A 132 -31.47 -2.45 11.24
N VAL A 133 -31.41 -2.27 12.56
CA VAL A 133 -31.08 -0.98 13.17
C VAL A 133 -29.58 -1.00 13.49
N PRO A 134 -28.73 -0.34 12.67
CA PRO A 134 -27.31 -0.27 12.99
C PRO A 134 -27.11 0.55 14.27
N MET A 135 -26.27 0.05 15.18
CA MET A 135 -25.91 0.79 16.38
C MET A 135 -25.02 1.98 16.02
N ARG A 136 -25.40 3.18 16.46
CA ARG A 136 -24.56 4.37 16.29
C ARG A 136 -23.41 4.34 17.30
N LEU A 137 -22.18 4.27 16.79
CA LEU A 137 -20.98 4.35 17.61
C LEU A 137 -20.77 5.78 18.14
N THR A 138 -20.45 5.89 19.43
CA THR A 138 -20.12 7.14 20.13
C THR A 138 -18.72 7.02 20.71
N PHE A 139 -17.94 8.10 20.62
CA PHE A 139 -16.54 8.14 21.01
C PHE A 139 -16.29 9.36 21.90
N LYS A 140 -15.48 9.17 22.94
CA LYS A 140 -14.97 10.26 23.79
C LYS A 140 -13.99 11.13 22.97
N PRO A 141 -13.79 12.40 23.35
CA PRO A 141 -12.75 13.23 22.73
C PRO A 141 -11.39 12.55 22.77
N ALA A 142 -10.62 12.67 21.69
CA ALA A 142 -9.27 12.11 21.52
C ALA A 142 -9.19 10.57 21.60
N GLU A 143 -10.30 9.88 21.78
CA GLU A 143 -10.33 8.43 21.93
C GLU A 143 -9.90 7.72 20.65
N ALA A 144 -10.48 8.11 19.51
CA ALA A 144 -10.33 7.38 18.27
C ALA A 144 -10.34 8.29 17.02
N ALA A 145 -9.62 7.88 15.99
CA ALA A 145 -9.80 8.38 14.62
C ALA A 145 -10.05 7.21 13.66
N GLN A 146 -10.81 7.45 12.60
CA GLN A 146 -10.98 6.49 11.50
C GLN A 146 -10.14 6.91 10.30
N VAL A 147 -9.47 5.95 9.68
CA VAL A 147 -8.53 6.18 8.58
C VAL A 147 -8.86 5.29 7.39
N ASP A 148 -8.85 5.87 6.19
CA ASP A 148 -9.10 5.16 4.93
C ASP A 148 -8.39 5.82 3.74
N PHE A 149 -8.25 5.07 2.65
CA PHE A 149 -7.85 5.57 1.34
C PHE A 149 -9.05 5.65 0.39
N GLY A 150 -9.29 6.85 -0.15
CA GLY A 150 -10.21 7.07 -1.26
C GLY A 150 -9.51 7.11 -2.63
N ALA A 151 -10.20 6.67 -3.67
CA ALA A 151 -9.77 6.90 -5.06
C ALA A 151 -9.92 8.37 -5.43
N GLY A 152 -8.82 9.03 -5.80
CA GLY A 152 -8.75 10.43 -6.22
C GLY A 152 -8.93 10.63 -7.73
N PRO A 153 -8.91 11.88 -8.21
CA PRO A 153 -8.98 12.19 -9.63
C PRO A 153 -7.69 11.81 -10.37
N VAL A 154 -7.78 11.74 -11.69
CA VAL A 154 -6.58 11.76 -12.56
C VAL A 154 -6.15 13.22 -12.70
N ILE A 155 -4.88 13.50 -12.47
CA ILE A 155 -4.32 14.85 -12.57
C ILE A 155 -3.27 14.85 -13.68
N THR A 156 -3.27 15.93 -14.47
CA THR A 156 -2.22 16.24 -15.42
C THR A 156 -1.34 17.30 -14.79
N ASP A 157 -0.06 16.99 -14.57
CA ASP A 157 0.90 17.96 -14.08
C ASP A 157 1.15 19.04 -15.14
N VAL A 158 0.97 20.30 -14.80
CA VAL A 158 1.12 21.41 -15.74
C VAL A 158 2.59 21.68 -16.08
N LEU A 159 3.53 21.32 -15.19
CA LEU A 159 4.96 21.53 -15.40
C LEU A 159 5.59 20.39 -16.20
N SER A 160 5.28 19.13 -15.85
CA SER A 160 5.87 17.96 -16.52
C SER A 160 5.03 17.43 -17.69
N GLY A 161 3.74 17.76 -17.76
CA GLY A 161 2.78 17.19 -18.70
C GLY A 161 2.38 15.74 -18.39
N GLU A 162 2.87 15.17 -17.28
CA GLU A 162 2.60 13.78 -16.90
C GLU A 162 1.17 13.62 -16.38
N ILE A 163 0.49 12.55 -16.83
CA ILE A 163 -0.84 12.19 -16.36
C ILE A 163 -0.71 11.03 -15.37
N PHE A 164 -1.14 11.24 -14.13
CA PHE A 164 -1.09 10.21 -13.10
C PHE A 164 -2.40 10.09 -12.32
N LYS A 165 -2.67 8.88 -11.84
CA LYS A 165 -3.81 8.59 -10.96
C LYS A 165 -3.45 8.95 -9.53
N THR A 166 -4.38 9.56 -8.80
CA THR A 166 -4.20 9.86 -7.39
C THR A 166 -5.09 9.01 -6.49
N TRP A 167 -4.63 8.86 -5.27
CA TRP A 167 -5.38 8.39 -4.12
C TRP A 167 -5.41 9.51 -3.09
N PHE A 168 -6.36 9.48 -2.17
CA PHE A 168 -6.34 10.43 -1.06
C PHE A 168 -6.52 9.69 0.26
N PHE A 169 -5.63 9.98 1.18
CA PHE A 169 -5.69 9.58 2.56
C PHE A 169 -6.70 10.46 3.30
N VAL A 170 -7.58 9.86 4.10
CA VAL A 170 -8.47 10.60 5.01
C VAL A 170 -8.31 10.04 6.41
N MET A 171 -7.99 10.89 7.36
CA MET A 171 -8.06 10.61 8.79
C MET A 171 -9.10 11.52 9.42
N THR A 172 -10.16 10.97 10.00
CA THR A 172 -11.24 11.74 10.65
C THR A 172 -11.30 11.42 12.13
N LEU A 173 -11.17 12.45 12.98
CA LEU A 173 -11.36 12.32 14.43
C LEU A 173 -12.81 11.92 14.74
N CYS A 174 -13.00 10.91 15.59
CA CYS A 174 -14.32 10.34 15.83
C CYS A 174 -15.22 11.20 16.71
N HIS A 175 -14.67 12.14 17.47
CA HIS A 175 -15.47 13.04 18.30
C HIS A 175 -15.83 14.33 17.53
N SER A 176 -14.82 15.15 17.19
CA SER A 176 -15.05 16.45 16.52
C SER A 176 -15.53 16.33 15.08
N ARG A 177 -15.26 15.20 14.40
CA ARG A 177 -15.41 15.04 12.94
C ARG A 177 -14.46 15.93 12.14
N HIS A 178 -13.47 16.55 12.79
CA HIS A 178 -12.42 17.26 12.09
C HIS A 178 -11.56 16.22 11.33
N GLN A 179 -11.21 16.55 10.10
CA GLN A 179 -10.59 15.61 9.17
C GLN A 179 -9.27 16.18 8.64
N TYR A 180 -8.33 15.29 8.39
CA TYR A 180 -7.13 15.54 7.61
C TYR A 180 -7.26 14.78 6.29
N VAL A 181 -6.94 15.46 5.18
CA VAL A 181 -7.02 14.88 3.83
C VAL A 181 -5.73 15.20 3.09
N GLU A 182 -5.14 14.18 2.46
CA GLU A 182 -3.93 14.33 1.66
C GLU A 182 -3.98 13.46 0.41
N PHE A 183 -3.72 14.05 -0.75
CA PHE A 183 -3.58 13.35 -2.03
C PHE A 183 -2.17 12.83 -2.22
N VAL A 184 -2.08 11.59 -2.68
CA VAL A 184 -0.85 10.82 -2.90
C VAL A 184 -0.94 10.03 -4.21
N THR A 185 0.21 9.58 -4.70
CA THR A 185 0.32 8.82 -5.97
C THR A 185 0.21 7.31 -5.79
N ASP A 186 0.43 6.80 -4.59
CA ASP A 186 0.44 5.36 -4.29
C ASP A 186 -0.11 5.07 -2.88
N GLN A 187 -0.36 3.79 -2.61
CA GLN A 187 -0.82 3.29 -1.31
C GLN A 187 0.23 2.39 -0.65
N THR A 188 1.52 2.70 -0.84
CA THR A 188 2.58 1.90 -0.23
C THR A 188 2.59 2.07 1.30
N VAL A 189 3.25 1.14 1.99
CA VAL A 189 3.46 1.22 3.44
C VAL A 189 4.18 2.53 3.80
N ALA A 190 5.20 2.93 3.04
CA ALA A 190 5.92 4.17 3.28
C ALA A 190 4.99 5.39 3.23
N THR A 191 4.17 5.48 2.19
CA THR A 191 3.19 6.56 2.02
C THR A 191 2.15 6.56 3.13
N TRP A 192 1.62 5.39 3.51
CA TRP A 192 0.69 5.26 4.64
C TRP A 192 1.26 5.81 5.95
N LEU A 193 2.49 5.43 6.28
CA LEU A 193 3.18 5.91 7.49
C LEU A 193 3.46 7.42 7.44
N ALA A 194 3.87 7.93 6.28
CA ALA A 194 4.14 9.35 6.09
C ALA A 194 2.86 10.19 6.23
N CYS A 195 1.72 9.72 5.70
CA CYS A 195 0.43 10.38 5.87
C CYS A 195 0.00 10.42 7.36
N HIS A 196 0.24 9.34 8.13
CA HIS A 196 -0.05 9.33 9.56
C HIS A 196 0.75 10.38 10.32
N ARG A 197 2.06 10.44 10.06
CA ARG A 197 2.93 11.46 10.67
C ARG A 197 2.41 12.87 10.38
N ARG A 198 2.15 13.20 9.11
CA ARG A 198 1.65 14.53 8.72
C ARG A 198 0.25 14.82 9.28
N ALA A 199 -0.59 13.80 9.42
CA ALA A 199 -1.90 13.93 10.07
C ALA A 199 -1.75 14.25 11.56
N PHE A 200 -0.84 13.58 12.28
CA PHE A 200 -0.58 13.89 13.69
C PHE A 200 0.02 15.29 13.86
N GLU A 201 0.92 15.70 12.96
CA GLU A 201 1.45 17.07 12.90
C GLU A 201 0.32 18.09 12.64
N TRP A 202 -0.63 17.76 11.75
CA TRP A 202 -1.80 18.60 11.47
C TRP A 202 -2.71 18.79 12.69
N PHE A 203 -3.03 17.70 13.40
CA PHE A 203 -3.82 17.78 14.62
C PHE A 203 -3.01 18.31 15.83
N ASN A 204 -1.70 18.41 15.69
CA ASN A 204 -0.76 18.70 16.78
C ASN A 204 -0.98 17.76 17.98
N GLY A 205 -1.16 16.47 17.70
CA GLY A 205 -1.42 15.44 18.70
C GLY A 205 -1.81 14.09 18.10
N VAL A 206 -1.82 13.06 18.94
CA VAL A 206 -2.07 11.67 18.55
C VAL A 206 -3.35 11.15 19.24
N PRO A 207 -4.32 10.57 18.51
CA PRO A 207 -5.49 9.94 19.12
C PRO A 207 -5.14 8.60 19.77
N GLY A 208 -5.92 8.18 20.78
CA GLY A 208 -5.63 6.96 21.55
C GLY A 208 -5.69 5.66 20.71
N ARG A 209 -6.59 5.58 19.72
CA ARG A 209 -6.64 4.48 18.77
C ARG A 209 -6.96 4.92 17.34
N LEU A 210 -6.49 4.15 16.37
CA LEU A 210 -6.78 4.33 14.95
C LEU A 210 -7.56 3.13 14.42
N ILE A 211 -8.77 3.41 13.96
CA ILE A 211 -9.67 2.43 13.37
C ILE A 211 -9.45 2.41 11.86
N ILE A 212 -9.10 1.25 11.30
CA ILE A 212 -8.64 1.12 9.91
C ILE A 212 -9.39 0.02 9.14
N ASP A 213 -9.56 0.21 7.83
CA ASP A 213 -10.26 -0.74 6.94
C ASP A 213 -9.30 -1.76 6.28
N ASN A 214 -8.63 -2.58 7.10
CA ASN A 214 -7.73 -3.67 6.69
C ASN A 214 -6.93 -3.45 5.36
N PRO A 215 -6.35 -2.26 5.08
CA PRO A 215 -5.61 -2.10 3.85
C PRO A 215 -4.33 -2.92 3.94
N LYS A 216 -3.87 -3.49 2.82
CA LYS A 216 -2.66 -4.33 2.80
C LYS A 216 -1.41 -3.63 3.33
N CYS A 217 -1.38 -2.29 3.31
CA CYS A 217 -0.29 -1.49 3.86
C CYS A 217 -0.29 -1.44 5.40
N ALA A 218 -1.42 -1.76 6.06
CA ALA A 218 -1.55 -1.76 7.52
C ALA A 218 -1.74 -3.16 8.11
N ILE A 219 -2.48 -4.04 7.41
CA ILE A 219 -2.82 -5.39 7.88
C ILE A 219 -2.34 -6.44 6.86
N VAL A 220 -1.49 -7.36 7.32
CA VAL A 220 -0.97 -8.48 6.52
C VAL A 220 -2.02 -9.58 6.40
N ARG A 221 -2.66 -9.92 7.52
CA ARG A 221 -3.73 -10.90 7.59
C ARG A 221 -4.91 -10.33 8.38
N ALA A 222 -5.99 -10.04 7.67
CA ALA A 222 -7.24 -9.64 8.29
C ALA A 222 -7.93 -10.87 8.89
N CYS A 223 -8.31 -10.79 10.16
CA CYS A 223 -9.02 -11.83 10.90
C CYS A 223 -9.99 -11.15 11.88
N ILE A 224 -11.07 -11.84 12.25
CA ILE A 224 -12.05 -11.31 13.22
C ILE A 224 -11.45 -11.25 14.64
N TYR A 225 -10.65 -12.25 15.01
CA TYR A 225 -10.14 -12.40 16.38
C TYR A 225 -8.67 -12.00 16.52
N GLU A 226 -7.81 -12.42 15.58
CA GLU A 226 -6.36 -12.22 15.66
C GLU A 226 -5.82 -11.64 14.35
N PRO A 227 -5.98 -10.33 14.10
CA PRO A 227 -5.44 -9.66 12.93
C PRO A 227 -3.92 -9.52 13.02
N GLU A 228 -3.20 -9.79 11.93
CA GLU A 228 -1.76 -9.60 11.85
C GLU A 228 -1.43 -8.22 11.25
N VAL A 229 -0.88 -7.36 12.08
CA VAL A 229 -0.48 -6.00 11.70
C VAL A 229 0.86 -6.02 10.95
N GLN A 230 0.99 -5.15 9.95
CA GLN A 230 2.25 -4.93 9.25
C GLN A 230 3.32 -4.39 10.23
N ARG A 231 4.49 -5.03 10.29
CA ARG A 231 5.58 -4.69 11.25
C ARG A 231 5.91 -3.20 11.28
N ALA A 232 6.02 -2.60 10.10
CA ALA A 232 6.28 -1.17 9.91
C ALA A 232 5.22 -0.27 10.57
N TYR A 233 3.95 -0.68 10.52
CA TYR A 233 2.86 0.06 11.14
C TYR A 233 2.79 -0.16 12.65
N ALA A 234 3.12 -1.37 13.11
CA ALA A 234 3.29 -1.67 14.53
C ALA A 234 4.40 -0.83 15.18
N GLU A 235 5.59 -0.74 14.55
CA GLU A 235 6.69 0.13 15.04
C GLU A 235 6.28 1.61 15.07
N CYS A 236 5.51 2.06 14.07
CA CYS A 236 4.97 3.43 14.06
C CYS A 236 3.98 3.66 15.21
N ALA A 237 3.08 2.71 15.45
CA ALA A 237 2.13 2.76 16.56
C ALA A 237 2.82 2.81 17.92
N GLU A 238 3.88 2.03 18.11
CA GLU A 238 4.73 2.07 19.29
C GLU A 238 5.42 3.42 19.46
N GLY A 239 6.02 3.95 18.39
CA GLY A 239 6.74 5.23 18.43
C GLY A 239 5.86 6.44 18.74
N TYR A 240 4.61 6.45 18.27
CA TYR A 240 3.65 7.54 18.54
C TYR A 240 2.69 7.25 19.71
N GLY A 241 2.67 6.02 20.23
CA GLY A 241 1.84 5.63 21.37
C GLY A 241 0.34 5.45 21.08
N PHE A 242 -0.06 5.13 19.84
CA PHE A 242 -1.46 4.84 19.50
C PHE A 242 -1.73 3.33 19.36
N LYS A 243 -3.00 2.92 19.52
CA LYS A 243 -3.43 1.53 19.29
C LYS A 243 -4.04 1.36 17.89
N ILE A 244 -3.76 0.23 17.24
CA ILE A 244 -4.34 -0.12 15.95
C ILE A 244 -5.59 -0.97 16.18
N ASP A 245 -6.74 -0.52 15.67
CA ASP A 245 -8.05 -1.17 15.81
C ASP A 245 -8.61 -1.54 14.43
N PRO A 246 -8.21 -2.69 13.87
CA PRO A 246 -8.69 -3.10 12.55
C PRO A 246 -10.16 -3.49 12.58
N CYS A 247 -10.93 -2.98 11.62
CA CYS A 247 -12.34 -3.36 11.49
C CYS A 247 -12.47 -4.88 11.21
N PRO A 248 -13.40 -5.60 11.88
CA PRO A 248 -13.68 -6.98 11.55
C PRO A 248 -14.03 -7.14 10.06
N PRO A 249 -13.51 -8.18 9.39
CA PRO A 249 -13.87 -8.47 8.02
C PRO A 249 -15.39 -8.56 7.85
N ARG A 250 -15.92 -7.92 6.80
CA ARG A 250 -17.35 -7.93 6.43
C ARG A 250 -18.30 -7.25 7.41
N ASP A 251 -17.80 -6.37 8.29
CA ASP A 251 -18.62 -5.51 9.15
C ASP A 251 -18.48 -4.02 8.76
N PRO A 252 -19.20 -3.56 7.72
CA PRO A 252 -19.10 -2.18 7.23
C PRO A 252 -19.64 -1.15 8.25
N GLN A 253 -20.41 -1.57 9.26
CA GLN A 253 -21.08 -0.64 10.17
C GLN A 253 -20.08 0.10 11.08
N LYS A 254 -18.91 -0.49 11.36
CA LYS A 254 -17.89 0.11 12.23
C LYS A 254 -17.08 1.24 11.60
N LYS A 255 -17.12 1.39 10.27
CA LYS A 255 -16.36 2.41 9.51
C LYS A 255 -17.20 3.54 8.91
N GLY A 256 -18.42 3.72 9.38
CA GLY A 256 -19.37 4.69 8.80
C GLY A 256 -18.88 6.15 8.84
N ILE A 257 -17.97 6.53 9.74
CA ILE A 257 -17.48 7.91 9.88
C ILE A 257 -16.50 8.23 8.75
N VAL A 258 -15.48 7.39 8.54
CA VAL A 258 -14.51 7.63 7.46
C VAL A 258 -15.12 7.41 6.08
N GLU A 259 -16.04 6.44 5.92
CA GLU A 259 -16.79 6.31 4.66
C GLU A 259 -17.56 7.58 4.32
N SER A 260 -18.17 8.21 5.33
CA SER A 260 -18.87 9.48 5.15
C SER A 260 -17.90 10.61 4.82
N GLY A 261 -16.71 10.63 5.44
CA GLY A 261 -15.62 11.56 5.11
C GLY A 261 -15.14 11.42 3.67
N VAL A 262 -14.84 10.20 3.22
CA VAL A 262 -14.45 9.90 1.82
C VAL A 262 -15.55 10.31 0.84
N LYS A 263 -16.82 10.00 1.13
CA LYS A 263 -17.97 10.45 0.32
C LYS A 263 -18.08 11.97 0.30
N TYR A 264 -17.79 12.64 1.41
CA TYR A 264 -17.86 14.10 1.53
C TYR A 264 -16.79 14.78 0.66
N VAL A 265 -15.53 14.33 0.74
CA VAL A 265 -14.43 14.81 -0.14
C VAL A 265 -14.81 14.62 -1.62
N LYS A 266 -15.29 13.43 -2.00
CA LYS A 266 -15.66 13.15 -3.40
C LYS A 266 -16.81 14.00 -3.94
N ARG A 267 -17.74 14.40 -3.09
CA ARG A 267 -18.94 15.14 -3.51
C ARG A 267 -18.81 16.66 -3.39
N ASN A 268 -17.96 17.15 -2.50
CA ASN A 268 -17.91 18.58 -2.17
C ASN A 268 -16.57 19.23 -2.48
N PHE A 269 -15.47 18.47 -2.39
CA PHE A 269 -14.15 19.01 -2.72
C PHE A 269 -13.81 18.80 -4.20
N LEU A 270 -13.95 17.58 -4.71
CA LEU A 270 -13.49 17.23 -6.07
C LEU A 270 -14.27 17.86 -7.23
N PRO A 271 -15.62 17.91 -7.23
CA PRO A 271 -16.36 18.33 -8.40
C PRO A 271 -16.09 19.79 -8.77
N LEU A 272 -16.01 20.07 -10.07
CA LEU A 272 -15.86 21.42 -10.63
C LEU A 272 -14.55 22.14 -10.24
N ARG A 273 -13.56 21.43 -9.70
CA ARG A 273 -12.21 21.96 -9.45
C ARG A 273 -11.23 21.44 -10.50
N GLU A 274 -10.24 22.27 -10.79
CA GLU A 274 -9.10 21.93 -11.63
C GLU A 274 -7.84 21.89 -10.76
N PHE A 275 -6.95 20.96 -11.09
CA PHE A 275 -5.72 20.73 -10.34
C PHE A 275 -4.52 20.81 -11.28
N ARG A 276 -3.53 21.62 -10.92
CA ARG A 276 -2.31 21.84 -11.73
C ARG A 276 -1.20 20.83 -11.47
N GLY A 277 -1.36 20.00 -10.44
CA GLY A 277 -0.37 19.03 -9.97
C GLY A 277 -0.67 18.55 -8.55
N LEU A 278 0.19 17.68 -8.01
CA LEU A 278 0.00 17.07 -6.69
C LEU A 278 0.08 18.08 -5.53
N GLU A 279 0.99 19.06 -5.63
CA GLU A 279 1.14 20.10 -4.63
C GLU A 279 -0.08 21.03 -4.59
N ASP A 280 -0.61 21.38 -5.77
CA ASP A 280 -1.77 22.26 -5.90
C ASP A 280 -3.03 21.64 -5.30
N VAL A 281 -3.34 20.38 -5.61
CA VAL A 281 -4.50 19.69 -5.00
C VAL A 281 -4.38 19.60 -3.48
N ASN A 282 -3.16 19.36 -2.96
CA ASN A 282 -2.91 19.30 -1.52
C ASN A 282 -3.00 20.67 -0.83
N ARG A 283 -2.61 21.76 -1.51
CA ARG A 283 -2.87 23.12 -1.02
C ARG A 283 -4.36 23.40 -0.95
N GLN A 284 -5.08 23.19 -2.06
CA GLN A 284 -6.51 23.45 -2.16
C GLN A 284 -7.32 22.65 -1.14
N VAL A 285 -6.98 21.37 -0.90
CA VAL A 285 -7.70 20.54 0.06
C VAL A 285 -7.47 20.99 1.50
N ARG A 286 -6.25 21.44 1.86
CA ARG A 286 -5.97 21.98 3.21
C ARG A 286 -6.77 23.25 3.46
N GLU A 287 -6.80 24.16 2.49
CA GLU A 287 -7.62 25.38 2.57
C GLU A 287 -9.09 25.06 2.74
N TRP A 288 -9.61 24.15 1.90
CA TRP A 288 -11.00 23.70 1.97
C TRP A 288 -11.37 23.03 3.29
N VAL A 289 -10.45 22.23 3.86
CA VAL A 289 -10.63 21.60 5.17
C VAL A 289 -10.81 22.65 6.26
N MET A 290 -10.01 23.73 6.22
CA MET A 290 -10.03 24.78 7.23
C MET A 290 -11.16 25.81 7.03
N SER A 291 -11.58 26.06 5.78
CA SER A 291 -12.59 27.08 5.47
C SER A 291 -14.01 26.52 5.42
N GLU A 292 -14.26 25.48 4.63
CA GLU A 292 -15.60 24.96 4.37
C GLU A 292 -15.90 23.72 5.22
N ALA A 293 -15.06 22.69 5.13
CA ALA A 293 -15.32 21.40 5.77
C ALA A 293 -15.31 21.50 7.30
N GLY A 294 -14.43 22.34 7.85
CA GLY A 294 -14.26 22.58 9.27
C GLY A 294 -15.31 23.51 9.88
N ASN A 295 -15.85 24.46 9.11
CA ASN A 295 -16.80 25.46 9.62
C ASN A 295 -18.28 25.10 9.33
N ARG A 296 -18.54 24.03 8.57
CA ARG A 296 -19.92 23.56 8.31
C ARG A 296 -20.61 23.09 9.58
N ILE A 297 -21.92 23.33 9.68
CA ILE A 297 -22.75 22.70 10.72
C ILE A 297 -22.85 21.20 10.41
N HIS A 298 -22.20 20.37 11.23
CA HIS A 298 -22.19 18.94 11.00
C HIS A 298 -23.55 18.30 11.33
N GLY A 299 -24.09 17.45 10.46
CA GLY A 299 -25.44 16.88 10.62
C GLY A 299 -25.66 16.06 11.90
N THR A 300 -24.61 15.39 12.41
CA THR A 300 -24.66 14.66 13.69
C THR A 300 -24.41 15.55 14.92
N THR A 301 -23.26 16.22 15.01
CA THR A 301 -22.88 16.99 16.22
C THR A 301 -23.58 18.34 16.30
N ARG A 302 -24.15 18.84 15.19
CA ARG A 302 -24.78 20.16 15.06
C ARG A 302 -23.86 21.34 15.39
N ILE A 303 -22.56 21.08 15.49
CA ILE A 303 -21.49 22.04 15.79
C ILE A 303 -20.47 21.96 14.65
N PRO A 304 -19.81 23.08 14.28
CA PRO A 304 -18.70 23.06 13.36
C PRO A 304 -17.56 22.14 13.83
N PRO A 305 -17.08 21.20 12.99
CA PRO A 305 -16.00 20.29 13.36
C PRO A 305 -14.74 20.99 13.88
N LEU A 306 -14.35 22.11 13.28
CA LEU A 306 -13.16 22.85 13.68
C LEU A 306 -13.33 23.51 15.05
N THR A 307 -14.51 24.05 15.36
CA THR A 307 -14.85 24.59 16.69
C THR A 307 -14.77 23.49 17.74
N LEU A 308 -15.44 22.36 17.50
CA LEU A 308 -15.45 21.24 18.46
C LEU A 308 -14.05 20.64 18.66
N PHE A 309 -13.23 20.62 17.61
CA PHE A 309 -11.83 20.23 17.71
C PHE A 309 -11.02 21.21 18.57
N ALA A 310 -11.10 22.50 18.27
CA ALA A 310 -10.31 23.54 18.93
C ALA A 310 -10.66 23.70 20.42
N GLU A 311 -11.94 23.65 20.76
CA GLU A 311 -12.44 23.92 22.12
C GLU A 311 -12.36 22.70 23.05
N VAL A 312 -12.47 21.48 22.51
CA VAL A 312 -12.62 20.27 23.33
C VAL A 312 -11.54 19.23 23.02
N GLU A 313 -11.43 18.80 21.77
CA GLU A 313 -10.66 17.59 21.45
C GLU A 313 -9.15 17.81 21.43
N ARG A 314 -8.67 18.97 20.93
CA ARG A 314 -7.24 19.25 20.73
C ARG A 314 -6.43 19.13 22.02
N ALA A 315 -6.97 19.62 23.14
CA ALA A 315 -6.29 19.59 24.44
C ALA A 315 -6.20 18.19 25.07
N LEU A 316 -6.97 17.23 24.56
CA LEU A 316 -7.07 15.86 25.09
C LEU A 316 -6.30 14.84 24.24
N LEU A 317 -5.78 15.24 23.08
CA LEU A 317 -4.89 14.40 22.28
C LEU A 317 -3.56 14.19 23.01
N SER A 318 -2.97 13.00 22.84
CA SER A 318 -1.62 12.75 23.34
C SER A 318 -0.64 13.69 22.64
N PRO A 319 0.36 14.24 23.35
CA PRO A 319 1.35 15.11 22.73
C PRO A 319 2.17 14.34 21.68
N LEU A 320 2.68 15.07 20.69
CA LEU A 320 3.66 14.52 19.77
C LEU A 320 4.97 14.22 20.53
N PRO A 321 5.69 13.14 20.19
CA PRO A 321 7.00 12.87 20.77
C PRO A 321 8.00 13.97 20.38
N ASP A 322 8.89 14.36 21.30
CA ASP A 322 9.92 15.39 21.07
C ASP A 322 10.84 15.05 19.90
N VAL A 323 11.15 13.76 19.75
CA VAL A 323 11.89 13.20 18.62
C VAL A 323 10.92 12.37 17.78
N PRO A 324 10.61 12.80 16.55
CA PRO A 324 9.73 12.04 15.66
C PRO A 324 10.29 10.62 15.41
N PRO A 325 9.47 9.57 15.58
CA PRO A 325 9.86 8.20 15.27
C PRO A 325 10.36 8.06 13.84
N GLU A 326 11.46 7.31 13.66
CA GLU A 326 11.99 7.03 12.34
C GLU A 326 11.08 6.01 11.62
N LEU A 327 10.44 6.44 10.55
CA LEU A 327 9.56 5.58 9.76
C LEU A 327 10.39 4.57 8.96
N ALA A 328 10.16 3.28 9.22
CA ALA A 328 10.86 2.19 8.56
C ALA A 328 9.88 1.27 7.82
N VAL A 329 10.31 0.77 6.66
CA VAL A 329 9.60 -0.26 5.88
C VAL A 329 10.28 -1.61 6.11
N TRP A 330 9.47 -2.64 6.32
CA TRP A 330 9.93 -4.01 6.46
C TRP A 330 9.56 -4.84 5.24
N ALA A 331 10.52 -5.58 4.70
CA ALA A 331 10.32 -6.49 3.57
C ALA A 331 11.02 -7.83 3.80
N LYS A 332 10.40 -8.93 3.36
CA LYS A 332 11.08 -10.22 3.22
C LYS A 332 11.83 -10.22 1.89
N VAL A 333 13.14 -10.42 1.93
CA VAL A 333 14.01 -10.43 0.75
C VAL A 333 14.79 -11.74 0.68
N LYS A 334 15.14 -12.18 -0.54
CA LYS A 334 15.97 -13.36 -0.75
C LYS A 334 17.36 -12.94 -1.19
N VAL A 335 18.40 -13.53 -0.61
CA VAL A 335 19.78 -13.31 -1.03
C VAL A 335 20.01 -14.06 -2.34
N HIS A 336 20.36 -13.32 -3.39
CA HIS A 336 20.71 -13.86 -4.70
C HIS A 336 22.09 -14.53 -4.69
N ARG A 337 22.41 -15.25 -5.77
CA ARG A 337 23.69 -15.98 -5.91
C ARG A 337 24.91 -15.08 -5.87
N ASP A 338 24.77 -13.81 -6.26
CA ASP A 338 25.81 -12.79 -6.21
C ASP A 338 25.95 -12.15 -4.81
N ALA A 339 25.37 -12.76 -3.77
CA ALA A 339 25.37 -12.29 -2.39
C ALA A 339 24.70 -10.91 -2.21
N HIS A 340 23.75 -10.54 -3.08
CA HIS A 340 22.97 -9.32 -2.93
C HIS A 340 21.48 -9.60 -2.68
N VAL A 341 20.82 -8.70 -1.97
CA VAL A 341 19.36 -8.61 -1.89
C VAL A 341 18.89 -7.39 -2.67
N GLN A 342 17.70 -7.47 -3.24
CA GLN A 342 17.10 -6.36 -3.98
C GLN A 342 15.99 -5.70 -3.16
N PHE A 343 16.01 -4.36 -3.10
CA PHE A 343 14.95 -3.53 -2.52
C PHE A 343 14.86 -2.22 -3.28
N ASP A 344 13.66 -1.80 -3.70
CA ASP A 344 13.42 -0.60 -4.53
C ASP A 344 14.35 -0.52 -5.77
N LYS A 345 14.56 -1.64 -6.45
CA LYS A 345 15.49 -1.77 -7.61
C LYS A 345 16.96 -1.46 -7.29
N CYS A 346 17.34 -1.29 -6.03
CA CYS A 346 18.71 -1.16 -5.56
C CYS A 346 19.19 -2.49 -4.97
N PHE A 347 20.49 -2.75 -5.03
CA PHE A 347 21.09 -4.00 -4.56
C PHE A 347 21.98 -3.76 -3.34
N TYR A 348 21.78 -4.56 -2.30
CA TYR A 348 22.53 -4.47 -1.05
C TYR A 348 23.20 -5.81 -0.76
N SER A 349 24.50 -5.80 -0.52
CA SER A 349 25.25 -7.04 -0.24
C SER A 349 24.90 -7.62 1.13
N ALA A 350 24.92 -8.94 1.23
CA ALA A 350 24.84 -9.70 2.47
C ALA A 350 26.01 -10.70 2.51
N PRO A 351 26.46 -11.17 3.70
CA PRO A 351 27.51 -12.17 3.79
C PRO A 351 27.26 -13.37 2.85
N PHE A 352 28.23 -13.74 2.02
CA PHE A 352 28.08 -14.78 0.98
C PHE A 352 27.56 -16.12 1.50
N LYS A 353 27.81 -16.45 2.78
CA LYS A 353 27.29 -17.66 3.45
C LYS A 353 25.76 -17.71 3.51
N LEU A 354 25.11 -16.56 3.38
CA LEU A 354 23.66 -16.41 3.41
C LEU A 354 23.03 -16.48 2.01
N ALA A 355 23.82 -16.72 0.95
CA ALA A 355 23.31 -16.85 -0.40
C ALA A 355 22.20 -17.91 -0.49
N GLY A 356 21.07 -17.54 -1.10
CA GLY A 356 19.88 -18.38 -1.21
C GLY A 356 18.92 -18.34 -0.02
N GLN A 357 19.32 -17.77 1.13
CA GLN A 357 18.46 -17.65 2.31
C GLN A 357 17.50 -16.45 2.21
N ALA A 358 16.40 -16.50 2.97
CA ALA A 358 15.49 -15.39 3.13
C ALA A 358 15.87 -14.57 4.37
N LEU A 359 15.92 -13.24 4.21
CA LEU A 359 16.24 -12.27 5.25
C LEU A 359 15.09 -11.28 5.42
N TRP A 360 15.08 -10.63 6.57
CA TRP A 360 14.26 -9.44 6.79
C TRP A 360 15.08 -8.20 6.49
N LEU A 361 14.51 -7.28 5.72
CA LEU A 361 15.11 -6.00 5.41
C LEU A 361 14.28 -4.91 6.08
N LYS A 362 14.94 -4.08 6.90
CA LYS A 362 14.40 -2.83 7.44
C LYS A 362 15.02 -1.69 6.64
N ALA A 363 14.21 -0.82 6.06
CA ALA A 363 14.68 0.35 5.31
C ALA A 363 14.03 1.62 5.84
N THR A 364 14.86 2.60 6.21
CA THR A 364 14.41 3.96 6.55
C THR A 364 14.72 4.91 5.40
N GLY A 365 14.57 6.22 5.59
CA GLY A 365 14.92 7.20 4.54
C GLY A 365 16.38 7.08 4.08
N ASN A 366 17.29 6.75 5.00
CA ASN A 366 18.73 6.91 4.78
C ASN A 366 19.52 5.61 4.94
N MET A 367 18.95 4.57 5.54
CA MET A 367 19.66 3.35 5.89
C MET A 367 18.85 2.09 5.58
N VAL A 368 19.58 1.00 5.38
CA VAL A 368 19.06 -0.35 5.15
C VAL A 368 19.77 -1.32 6.07
N TRP A 369 19.01 -2.11 6.82
CA TRP A 369 19.51 -3.16 7.70
C TRP A 369 18.98 -4.50 7.24
N LEU A 370 19.84 -5.51 7.23
CA LEU A 370 19.51 -6.89 6.92
C LEU A 370 19.55 -7.73 8.19
N TYR A 371 18.47 -8.45 8.46
CA TYR A 371 18.31 -9.30 9.62
C TYR A 371 18.10 -10.75 9.22
N ARG A 372 18.82 -11.66 9.86
CA ARG A 372 18.54 -13.10 9.85
C ARG A 372 17.78 -13.42 11.14
N ALA A 373 16.47 -13.58 11.02
CA ALA A 373 15.58 -13.62 12.18
C ALA A 373 15.72 -12.37 13.06
N HIS A 374 16.44 -12.45 14.18
CA HIS A 374 16.71 -11.35 15.12
C HIS A 374 18.14 -10.80 15.03
N GLU A 375 19.04 -11.48 14.32
CA GLU A 375 20.45 -11.11 14.21
C GLU A 375 20.65 -10.09 13.07
N LEU A 376 21.24 -8.94 13.37
CA LEU A 376 21.65 -7.96 12.37
C LEU A 376 22.90 -8.47 11.63
N VAL A 377 22.78 -8.73 10.33
CA VAL A 377 23.86 -9.32 9.51
C VAL A 377 24.58 -8.30 8.63
N ALA A 378 23.92 -7.19 8.26
CA ALA A 378 24.52 -6.15 7.44
C ALA A 378 23.78 -4.82 7.59
N THR A 379 24.51 -3.72 7.43
CA THR A 379 23.96 -2.35 7.39
C THR A 379 24.55 -1.61 6.20
N HIS A 380 23.71 -0.86 5.48
CA HIS A 380 24.08 -0.08 4.30
C HIS A 380 23.40 1.28 4.31
N ALA A 381 24.04 2.28 3.69
CA ALA A 381 23.36 3.51 3.33
C ALA A 381 22.31 3.22 2.23
N ARG A 382 21.10 3.77 2.37
CA ARG A 382 20.03 3.60 1.38
C ARG A 382 20.42 4.29 0.09
N ARG A 383 20.22 3.58 -1.01
CA ARG A 383 20.40 4.11 -2.36
C ARG A 383 19.04 4.41 -2.98
N THR A 384 18.98 5.47 -3.76
CA THR A 384 17.76 5.97 -4.41
C THR A 384 17.75 5.75 -5.92
N HIS A 385 18.94 5.58 -6.54
CA HIS A 385 19.06 5.36 -7.98
C HIS A 385 18.86 3.88 -8.34
N PRO A 386 17.86 3.53 -9.16
CA PRO A 386 17.65 2.16 -9.62
C PRO A 386 18.91 1.57 -10.27
N GLY A 387 19.21 0.31 -9.96
CA GLY A 387 20.40 -0.39 -10.45
C GLY A 387 21.68 -0.15 -9.65
N SER A 388 21.68 0.80 -8.72
CA SER A 388 22.83 1.04 -7.84
C SER A 388 23.10 -0.17 -6.91
N ARG A 389 24.38 -0.37 -6.58
CA ARG A 389 24.86 -1.44 -5.71
C ARG A 389 25.58 -0.89 -4.49
N ALA A 390 25.25 -1.40 -3.31
CA ALA A 390 25.98 -1.22 -2.07
C ALA A 390 26.67 -2.54 -1.70
N THR A 391 27.92 -2.68 -2.14
CA THR A 391 28.72 -3.90 -1.93
C THR A 391 29.79 -3.63 -0.87
N ALA A 392 29.72 -4.34 0.26
CA ALA A 392 30.81 -4.39 1.22
C ALA A 392 31.79 -5.49 0.81
N SER A 393 33.09 -5.22 0.95
CA SER A 393 34.16 -6.18 0.64
C SER A 393 33.96 -7.49 1.39
N ASP A 394 33.65 -7.40 2.69
CA ASP A 394 33.63 -8.54 3.61
C ASP A 394 32.45 -9.49 3.34
N HIS A 395 31.49 -9.05 2.51
CA HIS A 395 30.37 -9.87 2.08
C HIS A 395 30.70 -10.78 0.89
N LEU A 396 31.80 -10.52 0.17
CA LEU A 396 32.21 -11.31 -0.98
C LEU A 396 32.96 -12.59 -0.54
N PRO A 397 32.87 -13.68 -1.33
CA PRO A 397 33.69 -14.86 -1.09
C PRO A 397 35.20 -14.53 -1.13
N PRO A 398 36.06 -15.24 -0.37
CA PRO A 398 37.50 -15.00 -0.37
C PRO A 398 38.15 -15.03 -1.76
N GLU A 399 37.64 -15.88 -2.66
CA GLU A 399 38.10 -15.97 -4.05
C GLU A 399 37.76 -14.72 -4.86
N ALA A 400 36.56 -14.16 -4.67
CA ALA A 400 36.13 -12.93 -5.32
C ALA A 400 36.88 -11.71 -4.75
N LEU A 401 37.17 -11.70 -3.45
CA LEU A 401 38.05 -10.70 -2.83
C LEU A 401 39.46 -10.75 -3.41
N ALA A 402 40.05 -11.94 -3.51
CA ALA A 402 41.36 -12.13 -4.12
C ALA A 402 41.38 -11.67 -5.59
N TRP A 403 40.29 -11.86 -6.33
CA TRP A 403 40.14 -11.35 -7.69
C TRP A 403 40.09 -9.82 -7.74
N ASN A 404 39.24 -9.19 -6.91
CA ASN A 404 39.11 -7.73 -6.86
C ASN A 404 40.39 -7.03 -6.39
N LEU A 405 41.17 -7.67 -5.52
CA LEU A 405 42.46 -7.14 -5.05
C LEU A 405 43.57 -7.25 -6.10
N GLN A 406 43.47 -8.15 -7.09
CA GLN A 406 44.46 -8.33 -8.16
C GLN A 406 44.16 -7.48 -9.41
N ASP A 407 43.83 -6.21 -9.18
CA ASP A 407 43.61 -5.22 -10.23
C ASP A 407 44.93 -4.90 -10.98
N VAL A 408 44.83 -4.24 -12.14
CA VAL A 408 45.97 -3.81 -12.98
C VAL A 408 47.00 -3.04 -12.16
N GLN A 409 46.55 -2.15 -11.28
CA GLN A 409 47.42 -1.36 -10.40
C GLN A 409 48.17 -2.23 -9.39
N TRP A 410 47.50 -3.23 -8.81
CA TRP A 410 48.16 -4.20 -7.94
C TRP A 410 49.21 -4.99 -8.70
N CYS A 411 48.90 -5.45 -9.92
CA CYS A 411 49.83 -6.19 -10.76
C CYS A 411 51.07 -5.36 -11.12
N LEU A 412 50.90 -4.06 -11.43
CA LEU A 412 52.02 -3.16 -11.72
C LEU A 412 52.91 -2.95 -10.50
N LYS A 413 52.33 -2.72 -9.32
CA LYS A 413 53.07 -2.55 -8.06
C LYS A 413 53.84 -3.81 -7.67
N GLN A 414 53.25 -4.99 -7.88
CA GLN A 414 53.94 -6.26 -7.65
C GLN A 414 55.07 -6.51 -8.66
N ALA A 415 54.89 -6.14 -9.93
CA ALA A 415 55.94 -6.27 -10.94
C ALA A 415 57.13 -5.37 -10.62
N GLU A 416 56.88 -4.15 -10.12
CA GLU A 416 57.92 -3.21 -9.66
C GLU A 416 58.74 -3.77 -8.49
N GLN A 417 58.10 -4.48 -7.56
CA GLN A 417 58.80 -5.16 -6.45
C GLN A 417 59.69 -6.32 -6.91
N VAL A 418 59.36 -6.96 -8.04
CA VAL A 418 60.20 -8.02 -8.62
C VAL A 418 61.40 -7.40 -9.35
N GLY A 419 61.17 -6.35 -10.14
CA GLY A 419 62.22 -5.59 -10.79
C GLY A 419 61.80 -4.88 -12.09
N PRO A 420 62.70 -4.05 -12.66
CA PRO A 420 62.42 -3.21 -13.83
C PRO A 420 62.09 -3.99 -15.11
N ALA A 421 62.71 -5.14 -15.34
CA ALA A 421 62.44 -5.99 -16.50
C ALA A 421 61.10 -6.69 -16.39
N CYS A 422 60.72 -7.15 -15.18
CA CYS A 422 59.39 -7.68 -14.91
C CYS A 422 58.31 -6.63 -15.18
N LEU A 423 58.49 -5.40 -14.67
CA LEU A 423 57.58 -4.29 -14.91
C LEU A 423 57.44 -3.96 -16.40
N THR A 424 58.54 -3.94 -17.15
CA THR A 424 58.54 -3.69 -18.59
C THR A 424 57.73 -4.74 -19.35
N LEU A 425 57.90 -6.01 -18.99
CA LEU A 425 57.16 -7.13 -19.59
C LEU A 425 55.67 -7.04 -19.27
N VAL A 426 55.31 -6.71 -18.02
CA VAL A 426 53.92 -6.55 -17.58
C VAL A 426 53.24 -5.38 -18.30
N ARG A 427 53.92 -4.24 -18.45
CA ARG A 427 53.43 -3.10 -19.24
C ARG A 427 53.19 -3.49 -20.70
N ALA A 428 54.12 -4.24 -21.30
CA ALA A 428 53.96 -4.70 -22.68
C ALA A 428 52.78 -5.69 -22.85
N LEU A 429 52.53 -6.57 -21.86
CA LEU A 429 51.35 -7.43 -21.86
C LEU A 429 50.03 -6.64 -21.76
N PHE A 430 50.01 -5.55 -20.99
CA PHE A 430 48.84 -4.67 -20.91
C PHE A 430 48.69 -3.72 -22.11
N ALA A 431 49.75 -3.51 -22.91
CA ALA A 431 49.72 -2.68 -24.12
C ALA A 431 49.11 -3.39 -25.35
N ASP A 432 48.69 -4.65 -25.21
CA ASP A 432 47.99 -5.39 -26.26
C ASP A 432 46.65 -4.71 -26.60
N ARG A 433 46.44 -4.39 -27.88
CA ARG A 433 45.26 -3.64 -28.35
C ARG A 433 43.99 -4.48 -28.44
N VAL A 434 44.12 -5.81 -28.43
CA VAL A 434 43.01 -6.74 -28.71
C VAL A 434 42.61 -7.49 -27.44
N LEU A 435 43.56 -7.88 -26.60
CA LEU A 435 43.31 -8.74 -25.44
C LEU A 435 43.81 -8.14 -24.12
N ILE A 436 42.93 -8.09 -23.12
CA ILE A 436 43.32 -7.78 -21.73
C ILE A 436 44.04 -9.00 -21.14
N LYS A 437 45.38 -8.94 -21.05
CA LYS A 437 46.24 -10.06 -20.61
C LYS A 437 46.43 -10.14 -19.08
N LEU A 438 45.44 -9.76 -18.28
CA LEU A 438 45.52 -9.75 -16.81
C LEU A 438 45.89 -11.13 -16.22
N ARG A 439 45.28 -12.22 -16.72
CA ARG A 439 45.62 -13.59 -16.28
C ARG A 439 47.05 -13.99 -16.62
N ALA A 440 47.58 -13.54 -17.75
CA ALA A 440 48.95 -13.82 -18.15
C ALA A 440 49.93 -13.10 -17.20
N VAL A 441 49.64 -11.84 -16.86
CA VAL A 441 50.39 -11.04 -15.89
C VAL A 441 50.36 -11.68 -14.49
N GLN A 442 49.17 -12.03 -13.98
CA GLN A 442 49.03 -12.74 -12.69
C GLN A 442 49.80 -14.07 -12.71
N GLY A 443 49.79 -14.78 -13.83
CA GLY A 443 50.58 -16.00 -14.02
C GLY A 443 52.09 -15.75 -13.95
N VAL A 444 52.59 -14.65 -14.54
CA VAL A 444 54.01 -14.28 -14.49
C VAL A 444 54.42 -13.96 -13.05
N LEU A 445 53.63 -13.13 -12.36
CA LEU A 445 53.90 -12.75 -10.97
C LEU A 445 53.85 -13.96 -10.02
N ARG A 446 52.97 -14.93 -10.28
CA ARG A 446 52.88 -16.17 -9.48
C ARG A 446 54.16 -17.03 -9.59
N LEU A 447 54.92 -16.92 -10.69
CA LEU A 447 56.20 -17.64 -10.84
C LEU A 447 57.25 -17.16 -9.83
N SER A 448 57.13 -15.94 -9.28
CA SER A 448 58.06 -15.45 -8.24
C SER A 448 57.98 -16.30 -6.98
N LYS A 449 56.81 -16.87 -6.66
CA LYS A 449 56.63 -17.77 -5.50
C LYS A 449 57.36 -19.10 -5.66
N THR A 450 57.54 -19.57 -6.91
CA THR A 450 58.16 -20.87 -7.20
C THR A 450 59.65 -20.76 -7.46
N TYR A 451 60.09 -19.71 -8.17
CA TYR A 451 61.48 -19.56 -8.62
C TYR A 451 62.24 -18.43 -7.94
N GLY A 452 61.57 -17.61 -7.14
CA GLY A 452 62.15 -16.42 -6.50
C GLY A 452 62.14 -15.19 -7.41
N ALA A 453 62.15 -14.01 -6.80
CA ALA A 453 62.17 -12.72 -7.51
C ALA A 453 63.41 -12.53 -8.43
N PRO A 454 64.65 -12.88 -8.01
CA PRO A 454 65.84 -12.64 -8.84
C PRO A 454 65.83 -13.42 -10.15
N ARG A 455 65.39 -14.68 -10.09
CA ARG A 455 65.28 -15.55 -11.27
C ARG A 455 64.17 -15.10 -12.21
N LEU A 456 63.03 -14.70 -11.66
CA LEU A 456 61.94 -14.16 -12.45
C LEU A 456 62.35 -12.89 -13.21
N GLU A 457 63.07 -11.99 -12.54
CA GLU A 457 63.59 -10.76 -13.14
C GLU A 457 64.54 -11.05 -14.30
N ALA A 458 65.50 -11.97 -14.12
CA ALA A 458 66.41 -12.39 -15.19
C ALA A 458 65.68 -13.04 -16.38
N ALA A 459 64.65 -13.86 -16.11
CA ALA A 459 63.82 -14.44 -17.15
C ALA A 459 63.00 -13.38 -17.91
N CYS A 460 62.47 -12.37 -17.20
CA CYS A 460 61.77 -11.24 -17.81
C CYS A 460 62.71 -10.38 -18.67
N ALA A 461 63.94 -10.12 -18.20
CA ALA A 461 64.96 -9.40 -18.97
C ALA A 461 65.27 -10.13 -20.29
N ARG A 462 65.48 -11.46 -20.21
CA ARG A 462 65.72 -12.30 -21.39
C ARG A 462 64.52 -12.29 -22.34
N ALA A 463 63.30 -12.43 -21.82
CA ALA A 463 62.08 -12.40 -22.64
C ALA A 463 61.87 -11.06 -23.36
N ASN A 464 62.14 -9.93 -22.70
CA ASN A 464 62.09 -8.60 -23.31
C ASN A 464 63.13 -8.45 -24.42
N ARG A 465 64.36 -8.91 -24.20
CA ARG A 465 65.46 -8.81 -25.19
C ARG A 465 65.17 -9.57 -26.48
N PHE A 466 64.56 -10.76 -26.39
CA PHE A 466 64.17 -11.56 -27.55
C PHE A 466 62.79 -11.22 -28.11
N GLY A 467 62.11 -10.18 -27.60
CA GLY A 467 60.77 -9.78 -28.04
C GLY A 467 59.68 -10.84 -27.79
N THR A 468 59.92 -11.82 -26.90
CA THR A 468 59.00 -12.93 -26.62
C THR A 468 58.20 -12.69 -25.34
N GLN A 469 57.48 -11.58 -25.30
CA GLN A 469 56.73 -11.10 -24.14
C GLN A 469 55.43 -11.91 -23.93
N SER A 470 55.56 -13.12 -23.39
CA SER A 470 54.44 -13.99 -23.04
C SER A 470 54.70 -14.82 -21.79
N LEU A 471 53.64 -15.17 -21.05
CA LEU A 471 53.72 -16.08 -19.91
C LEU A 471 54.38 -17.41 -20.27
N ARG A 472 54.06 -17.97 -21.46
CA ARG A 472 54.61 -19.25 -21.93
C ARG A 472 56.13 -19.17 -22.12
N ALA A 473 56.62 -18.07 -22.69
CA ALA A 473 58.05 -17.85 -22.90
C ALA A 473 58.79 -17.73 -21.56
N VAL A 474 58.32 -16.87 -20.65
CA VAL A 474 58.93 -16.68 -19.32
C VAL A 474 58.94 -18.00 -18.53
N LYS A 475 57.82 -18.75 -18.52
CA LYS A 475 57.73 -20.06 -17.87
C LYS A 475 58.71 -21.07 -18.47
N SER A 476 58.84 -21.11 -19.80
CA SER A 476 59.78 -22.00 -20.51
C SER A 476 61.24 -21.65 -20.18
N MET A 477 61.57 -20.36 -20.12
CA MET A 477 62.92 -19.87 -19.77
C MET A 477 63.32 -20.28 -18.36
N LEU A 478 62.43 -20.08 -17.38
CA LEU A 478 62.65 -20.49 -15.98
C LEU A 478 62.76 -22.01 -15.82
N ALA A 479 61.90 -22.77 -16.51
CA ALA A 479 61.92 -24.23 -16.45
C ALA A 479 63.21 -24.83 -17.04
N LYS A 480 63.75 -24.21 -18.10
CA LYS A 480 64.99 -24.64 -18.77
C LYS A 480 66.26 -24.03 -18.18
N GLY A 481 66.16 -23.20 -17.13
CA GLY A 481 67.31 -22.52 -16.52
C GLY A 481 67.99 -21.51 -17.44
N LEU A 482 67.30 -21.03 -18.48
CA LEU A 482 67.85 -20.06 -19.44
C LEU A 482 68.06 -18.68 -18.79
N ASP A 483 67.40 -18.42 -17.66
CA ASP A 483 67.61 -17.26 -16.81
C ASP A 483 69.00 -17.22 -16.15
N GLN A 484 69.68 -18.37 -16.06
CA GLN A 484 70.97 -18.52 -15.38
C GLN A 484 72.15 -18.67 -16.35
N GLN A 485 71.87 -18.77 -17.65
CA GLN A 485 72.92 -18.89 -18.67
C GLN A 485 73.57 -17.54 -18.92
N ALA A 486 74.91 -17.53 -18.95
CA ALA A 486 75.69 -16.38 -19.35
C ALA A 486 75.22 -15.84 -20.71
N GLU A 487 75.21 -14.52 -20.84
CA GLU A 487 74.83 -13.84 -22.06
C GLU A 487 75.72 -14.34 -23.21
N LEU A 488 75.10 -14.81 -24.30
CA LEU A 488 75.84 -14.94 -25.55
C LEU A 488 76.19 -13.52 -26.00
N PRO A 489 77.46 -13.22 -26.29
CA PRO A 489 77.86 -11.89 -26.73
C PRO A 489 77.00 -11.47 -27.91
N ALA A 490 76.60 -10.20 -27.94
CA ALA A 490 76.05 -9.61 -29.15
C ALA A 490 77.04 -9.89 -30.28
N PHE A 491 76.56 -10.36 -31.44
CA PHE A 491 77.36 -10.45 -32.65
C PHE A 491 77.70 -9.01 -33.10
N ASP A 492 78.57 -8.33 -32.37
CA ASP A 492 79.00 -6.96 -32.67
C ASP A 492 80.09 -6.93 -33.75
N SER A 493 80.53 -8.10 -34.23
CA SER A 493 81.32 -8.20 -35.45
C SER A 493 80.96 -9.47 -36.22
N LEU A 494 80.36 -9.32 -37.40
CA LEU A 494 80.44 -10.34 -38.43
C LEU A 494 81.93 -10.63 -38.68
N ALA A 495 82.31 -11.91 -38.72
CA ALA A 495 83.70 -12.29 -39.01
C ALA A 495 84.15 -11.66 -40.34
N ALA A 496 85.44 -11.32 -40.48
CA ALA A 496 86.00 -10.70 -41.68
C ALA A 496 85.60 -11.44 -42.98
N THR A 497 85.39 -12.75 -42.91
CA THR A 497 84.86 -13.59 -44.00
C THR A 497 83.55 -13.10 -44.61
N TYR A 498 82.71 -12.37 -43.85
CA TYR A 498 81.42 -11.83 -44.26
C TYR A 498 81.45 -10.32 -44.52
N THR A 499 82.52 -9.60 -44.17
CA THR A 499 82.64 -8.14 -44.35
C THR A 499 83.72 -7.73 -45.36
N THR A 500 84.75 -8.55 -45.58
CA THR A 500 85.85 -8.27 -46.51
C THR A 500 85.96 -9.36 -47.59
N GLY A 501 84.89 -9.52 -48.37
CA GLY A 501 84.93 -10.28 -49.63
C GLY A 501 85.23 -11.76 -49.46
N GLY A 502 84.27 -12.53 -48.93
CA GLY A 502 84.30 -13.98 -49.03
C GLY A 502 84.48 -14.40 -50.50
N ARG A 503 85.15 -15.54 -50.74
CA ARG A 503 85.57 -16.04 -52.07
C ARG A 503 84.45 -16.17 -53.13
N PHE A 504 83.19 -15.98 -52.73
CA PHE A 504 81.97 -16.01 -53.56
C PHE A 504 81.16 -14.71 -53.56
N CYS A 505 81.62 -13.65 -52.87
CA CYS A 505 80.99 -12.34 -52.87
C CYS A 505 81.52 -11.53 -54.06
N ARG A 506 80.67 -11.30 -55.07
CA ARG A 506 80.96 -10.31 -56.12
C ARG A 506 80.85 -8.91 -55.52
N ASP A 507 81.79 -8.04 -55.88
CA ASP A 507 81.76 -6.63 -55.49
C ASP A 507 80.51 -5.96 -56.08
N THR A 508 79.72 -5.30 -55.23
CA THR A 508 78.52 -4.57 -55.64
C THR A 508 78.79 -3.47 -56.66
N GLN A 509 80.03 -2.96 -56.77
CA GLN A 509 80.41 -2.01 -57.81
C GLN A 509 80.44 -2.62 -59.21
N THR A 510 80.64 -3.94 -59.33
CA THR A 510 80.64 -4.64 -60.63
C THR A 510 79.24 -5.01 -61.14
N LEU A 511 78.21 -4.85 -60.30
CA LEU A 511 76.81 -5.15 -60.65
C LEU A 511 76.01 -3.93 -61.16
N LEU A 512 76.58 -2.71 -61.10
CA LEU A 512 75.84 -1.47 -61.35
C LEU A 512 76.41 -0.60 -62.49
N THR A 513 77.26 -1.16 -63.36
CA THR A 513 77.63 -0.50 -64.62
C THR A 513 77.10 -1.30 -65.81
N HIS A 514 75.87 -0.99 -66.22
CA HIS A 514 75.46 -0.62 -67.59
C HIS A 514 73.96 -0.39 -67.68
#